data_AF-A0A1I6FN81-F1
#
_entry.id   AF-A0A1I6FN81-F1
#
_cell.length_a   1.000
_cell.length_b   1.000
_cell.length_c   1.000
_cell.angle_alpha   90.00
_cell.angle_beta   90.00
_cell.angle_gamma   90.00
#
_symmetry.space_group_name_H-M   'P 1'
#
loop_
_entity.id
_entity.type
_entity.pdbx_description
1 polymer ?
#
loop_
_entity_poly.entity_id
_entity_poly.type
_entity_poly.pdbx_seq_one_letter_code
_entity_poly.pdbx_strand_id
1 'polypeptide(L)'
;MLHKFLSRPFLAALIAFGLVSLQLFYEYTHGGVVSHHLLAREDMPAISNWLGLISIPLLAYLVVRSLRSRVTRNGDDARTGIAAGFVGGLAYGLLMSGLWEFDLDAYMPPLLLLPLLLAFFLPVYRWECFLGMVLGMAWTFGGILPIAIGLLLVLCCWIIYKGIRGGILRLINR
;
A
#
# COMPACT_ATOMS: atom_id res chain seq x y z
N MET A 1 -21.98 5.53 1.69
CA MET A 1 -21.06 6.14 0.70
C MET A 1 -20.06 5.13 0.13
N LEU A 2 -19.33 4.37 0.97
CA LEU A 2 -18.32 3.38 0.55
C LEU A 2 -18.82 2.28 -0.42
N HIS A 3 -20.06 1.81 -0.27
CA HIS A 3 -20.65 0.81 -1.19
C HIS A 3 -20.73 1.30 -2.65
N LYS A 4 -21.14 2.56 -2.87
CA LYS A 4 -21.20 3.17 -4.21
C LYS A 4 -19.81 3.40 -4.81
N PHE A 5 -18.79 3.54 -3.96
CA PHE A 5 -17.41 3.69 -4.38
C PHE A 5 -16.80 2.34 -4.80
N LEU A 6 -17.02 1.29 -4.00
CA LEU A 6 -16.53 -0.07 -4.31
C LEU A 6 -17.25 -0.71 -5.51
N SER A 7 -18.44 -0.21 -5.86
CA SER A 7 -19.10 -0.57 -7.12
C SER A 7 -18.54 0.16 -8.34
N ARG A 8 -17.58 1.08 -8.19
CA ARG A 8 -17.00 1.89 -9.28
C ARG A 8 -15.46 1.90 -9.19
N PRO A 9 -14.78 0.80 -9.55
CA PRO A 9 -13.31 0.74 -9.48
C PRO A 9 -12.63 1.78 -10.38
N PHE A 10 -13.29 2.20 -11.48
CA PHE A 10 -12.84 3.31 -12.31
C PHE A 10 -12.80 4.65 -11.57
N LEU A 11 -13.72 4.89 -10.63
CA LEU A 11 -13.72 6.12 -9.83
C LEU A 11 -12.50 6.14 -8.90
N ALA A 12 -12.13 5.01 -8.32
CA ALA A 12 -10.92 4.89 -7.52
C ALA A 12 -9.65 5.15 -8.35
N ALA A 13 -9.59 4.59 -9.56
CA ALA A 13 -8.51 4.83 -10.50
C ALA A 13 -8.42 6.31 -10.89
N LEU A 14 -9.55 6.96 -11.16
CA LEU A 14 -9.59 8.38 -11.54
C LEU A 14 -9.15 9.29 -10.39
N ILE A 15 -9.59 9.02 -9.16
CA ILE A 15 -9.12 9.76 -7.97
C ILE A 15 -7.62 9.58 -7.79
N ALA A 16 -7.13 8.34 -7.84
CA ALA A 16 -5.71 8.03 -7.75
C ALA A 16 -4.90 8.73 -8.86
N PHE A 17 -5.41 8.74 -10.09
CA PHE A 17 -4.79 9.43 -11.21
C PHE A 17 -4.73 10.94 -10.98
N GLY A 18 -5.81 11.54 -10.52
CA GLY A 18 -5.85 12.96 -10.17
C GLY A 18 -4.85 13.33 -9.08
N LEU A 19 -4.75 12.51 -8.01
CA LEU A 19 -3.79 12.74 -6.92
C LEU A 19 -2.33 12.69 -7.41
N VAL A 20 -1.98 11.68 -8.19
CA VAL A 20 -0.61 11.55 -8.74
C VAL A 20 -0.33 12.65 -9.76
N SER A 21 -1.32 13.04 -10.56
CA SER A 21 -1.16 14.13 -11.52
C SER A 21 -0.89 15.46 -10.82
N LEU A 22 -1.58 15.73 -9.71
CA LEU A 22 -1.33 16.92 -8.88
C LEU A 22 0.08 16.90 -8.27
N GLN A 23 0.53 15.74 -7.76
CA GLN A 23 1.90 15.58 -7.26
C GLN A 23 2.94 15.82 -8.35
N LEU A 24 2.80 15.19 -9.51
CA LEU A 24 3.76 15.34 -10.61
C LEU A 24 3.75 16.75 -11.20
N PHE A 25 2.60 17.41 -11.22
CA PHE A 25 2.52 18.82 -11.61
C PHE A 25 3.31 19.71 -10.64
N TYR A 26 3.20 19.43 -9.34
CA TYR A 26 4.02 20.11 -8.33
C TYR A 26 5.51 19.86 -8.55
N GLU A 27 5.94 18.60 -8.71
CA GLU A 27 7.34 18.25 -8.99
C GLU A 27 7.86 18.94 -10.26
N TYR A 28 7.08 18.86 -11.35
CA TYR A 28 7.42 19.48 -12.63
C TYR A 28 7.63 20.99 -12.51
N THR A 29 6.83 21.68 -11.69
CA THR A 29 6.95 23.13 -11.48
C THR A 29 8.01 23.55 -10.46
N HIS A 30 8.52 22.62 -9.63
CA HIS A 30 9.44 22.91 -8.52
C HIS A 30 10.83 22.27 -8.68
N GLY A 31 11.22 21.90 -9.91
CA GLY A 31 12.57 21.36 -10.17
C GLY A 31 12.60 20.16 -11.12
N GLY A 32 11.45 19.71 -11.61
CA GLY A 32 11.33 18.56 -12.49
C GLY A 32 10.85 17.31 -11.75
N VAL A 33 10.42 16.31 -12.51
CA VAL A 33 9.89 15.07 -11.95
C VAL A 33 11.02 14.23 -11.34
N VAL A 34 10.85 13.86 -10.08
CA VAL A 34 11.86 13.17 -9.27
C VAL A 34 12.06 11.74 -9.79
N SER A 35 13.30 11.26 -9.71
CA SER A 35 13.64 9.86 -9.92
C SER A 35 14.33 9.32 -8.69
N HIS A 36 13.81 8.22 -8.14
CA HIS A 36 14.37 7.58 -6.95
C HIS A 36 15.29 6.43 -7.36
N HIS A 37 16.50 6.44 -6.84
CA HIS A 37 17.40 5.30 -6.96
C HIS A 37 16.93 4.14 -6.08
N LEU A 38 17.05 2.91 -6.59
CA LEU A 38 16.75 1.73 -5.80
C LEU A 38 17.60 1.69 -4.52
N LEU A 39 16.95 1.35 -3.40
CA LEU A 39 17.59 1.24 -2.07
C LEU A 39 18.34 2.52 -1.63
N ALA A 40 17.94 3.70 -2.13
CA ALA A 40 18.60 4.97 -1.89
C ALA A 40 20.10 4.97 -2.25
N ARG A 41 20.48 4.15 -3.24
CA ARG A 41 21.86 3.97 -3.70
C ARG A 41 22.06 4.52 -5.10
N GLU A 42 22.85 5.59 -5.21
CA GLU A 42 23.09 6.30 -6.48
C GLU A 42 23.68 5.41 -7.59
N ASP A 43 24.38 4.34 -7.22
CA ASP A 43 24.95 3.38 -8.17
C ASP A 43 23.92 2.40 -8.76
N MET A 44 22.66 2.44 -8.28
CA MET A 44 21.57 1.60 -8.78
C MET A 44 20.65 2.35 -9.77
N PRO A 45 19.87 1.63 -10.60
CA PRO A 45 18.91 2.23 -11.52
C PRO A 45 17.96 3.21 -10.82
N ALA A 46 17.85 4.41 -11.40
CA ALA A 46 16.85 5.40 -11.01
C ALA A 46 15.49 5.08 -11.64
N ILE A 47 14.43 5.18 -10.86
CA ILE A 47 13.06 4.97 -11.29
C ILE A 47 12.32 6.31 -11.19
N SER A 48 11.80 6.77 -12.33
CA SER A 48 11.08 8.03 -12.39
C SER A 48 9.65 7.94 -11.83
N ASN A 49 9.22 9.00 -11.13
CA ASN A 49 7.87 9.15 -10.61
C ASN A 49 6.79 9.23 -11.71
N TRP A 50 7.16 9.48 -12.96
CA TRP A 50 6.25 9.40 -14.11
C TRP A 50 5.49 8.06 -14.18
N LEU A 51 6.15 6.97 -13.81
CA LEU A 51 5.52 5.66 -13.82
C LEU A 51 4.41 5.53 -12.75
N GLY A 52 4.37 6.44 -11.78
CA GLY A 52 3.27 6.63 -10.82
C GLY A 52 1.92 6.88 -11.51
N LEU A 53 1.89 7.59 -12.65
CA LEU A 53 0.66 7.91 -13.38
C LEU A 53 -0.11 6.68 -13.84
N ILE A 54 0.61 5.58 -14.08
CA ILE A 54 0.01 4.32 -14.52
C ILE A 54 -0.10 3.36 -13.34
N SER A 55 0.97 3.21 -12.56
CA SER A 55 1.07 2.19 -11.52
C SER A 55 0.08 2.39 -10.36
N ILE A 56 -0.07 3.60 -9.83
CA ILE A 56 -0.96 3.87 -8.69
C ILE A 56 -2.44 3.77 -9.11
N PRO A 57 -2.91 4.36 -10.23
CA PRO A 57 -4.29 4.21 -10.67
C PRO A 57 -4.66 2.77 -11.01
N LEU A 58 -3.73 2.03 -11.64
CA LEU A 58 -3.93 0.62 -11.92
C LEU A 58 -4.04 -0.18 -10.62
N LEU A 59 -3.18 0.07 -9.64
CA LEU A 59 -3.26 -0.56 -8.33
C LEU A 59 -4.60 -0.27 -7.65
N ALA A 60 -5.02 1.00 -7.60
CA ALA A 60 -6.29 1.40 -7.00
C ALA A 60 -7.49 0.70 -7.68
N TYR A 61 -7.47 0.61 -9.02
CA TYR A 61 -8.48 -0.11 -9.79
C TYR A 61 -8.54 -1.60 -9.41
N LEU A 62 -7.40 -2.29 -9.44
CA LEU A 62 -7.32 -3.72 -9.18
C LEU A 62 -7.72 -4.06 -7.74
N VAL A 63 -7.26 -3.27 -6.77
CA VAL A 63 -7.62 -3.43 -5.36
C VAL A 63 -9.12 -3.25 -5.18
N VAL A 64 -9.71 -2.14 -5.62
CA VAL A 64 -11.15 -1.89 -5.44
C VAL A 64 -12.01 -2.94 -6.16
N ARG A 65 -11.59 -3.36 -7.36
CA ARG A 65 -12.25 -4.45 -8.09
C ARG A 65 -12.22 -5.76 -7.30
N SER A 66 -11.10 -6.10 -6.66
CA SER A 66 -10.96 -7.33 -5.86
C SER A 66 -11.83 -7.32 -4.60
N LEU A 67 -12.11 -6.15 -4.02
CA LEU A 67 -12.89 -5.99 -2.80
C LEU A 67 -14.40 -6.12 -3.02
N ARG A 68 -14.88 -5.92 -4.25
CA ARG A 68 -16.31 -5.95 -4.59
C ARG A 68 -16.98 -7.25 -4.14
N SER A 69 -16.37 -8.40 -4.42
CA SER A 69 -16.93 -9.72 -4.07
C SER A 69 -17.04 -9.94 -2.56
N ARG A 70 -16.15 -9.34 -1.76
CA ARG A 70 -16.17 -9.45 -0.30
C ARG A 70 -17.31 -8.61 0.29
N VAL A 71 -17.52 -7.41 -0.24
CA VAL A 71 -18.61 -6.53 0.22
C VAL A 71 -19.98 -7.07 -0.17
N THR A 72 -20.12 -7.66 -1.35
CA THR A 72 -21.40 -8.29 -1.75
C THR A 72 -21.76 -9.47 -0.87
N ARG A 73 -20.77 -10.23 -0.38
CA ARG A 73 -21.02 -11.44 0.41
C ARG A 73 -21.24 -11.19 1.90
N ASN A 74 -20.52 -10.22 2.47
CA ASN A 74 -20.40 -10.06 3.92
C ASN A 74 -21.00 -8.73 4.43
N GLY A 75 -21.65 -7.93 3.57
CA GLY A 75 -22.41 -6.75 4.00
C GLY A 75 -21.57 -5.67 4.70
N ASP A 76 -22.10 -5.12 5.80
CA ASP A 76 -21.51 -3.97 6.51
C ASP A 76 -20.24 -4.32 7.31
N ASP A 77 -20.13 -5.52 7.89
CA ASP A 77 -18.92 -5.95 8.61
C ASP A 77 -17.68 -5.95 7.72
N ALA A 78 -17.83 -6.35 6.45
CA ALA A 78 -16.75 -6.26 5.47
C ALA A 78 -16.35 -4.82 5.16
N ARG A 79 -17.28 -3.87 5.18
CA ARG A 79 -16.99 -2.46 4.90
C ARG A 79 -16.14 -1.85 6.00
N THR A 80 -16.51 -2.08 7.25
CA THR A 80 -15.74 -1.61 8.41
C THR A 80 -14.34 -2.21 8.42
N GLY A 81 -14.22 -3.52 8.16
CA GLY A 81 -12.92 -4.19 8.08
C GLY A 81 -12.04 -3.69 6.93
N ILE A 82 -12.63 -3.39 5.77
CA ILE A 82 -11.91 -2.81 4.62
C ILE A 82 -11.42 -1.39 4.94
N ALA A 83 -12.29 -0.56 5.53
CA ALA A 83 -11.94 0.80 5.90
C ALA A 83 -10.83 0.82 6.97
N ALA A 84 -10.95 0.00 8.01
CA ALA A 84 -9.93 -0.12 9.04
C ALA A 84 -8.59 -0.62 8.47
N GLY A 85 -8.61 -1.59 7.56
CA GLY A 85 -7.41 -2.07 6.87
C GLY A 85 -6.74 -0.98 6.03
N PHE A 86 -7.55 -0.25 5.24
CA PHE A 86 -7.05 0.89 4.44
C PHE A 86 -6.45 1.99 5.31
N VAL A 87 -7.15 2.41 6.37
CA VAL A 87 -6.68 3.45 7.30
C VAL A 87 -5.42 2.99 8.02
N GLY A 88 -5.35 1.74 8.48
CA GLY A 88 -4.15 1.20 9.12
C GLY A 88 -2.96 1.15 8.16
N GLY A 89 -3.17 0.72 6.91
CA GLY A 89 -2.16 0.77 5.87
C GLY A 89 -1.70 2.19 5.57
N LEU A 90 -2.63 3.14 5.44
CA LEU A 90 -2.33 4.55 5.20
C LEU A 90 -1.53 5.17 6.33
N ALA A 91 -1.93 4.93 7.59
CA ALA A 91 -1.20 5.40 8.76
C ALA A 91 0.23 4.85 8.79
N TYR A 92 0.41 3.57 8.47
CA TYR A 92 1.73 2.96 8.36
C TYR A 92 2.58 3.59 7.23
N GLY A 93 1.98 3.80 6.06
CA GLY A 93 2.63 4.47 4.94
C GLY A 93 3.09 5.89 5.30
N LEU A 94 2.19 6.69 5.89
CA LEU A 94 2.48 8.05 6.34
C LEU A 94 3.55 8.09 7.43
N LEU A 95 3.57 7.11 8.34
CA LEU A 95 4.59 7.00 9.37
C LEU A 95 5.98 6.77 8.74
N MET A 96 6.07 5.85 7.77
CA MET A 96 7.33 5.59 7.05
C MET A 96 7.80 6.81 6.25
N SER A 97 6.88 7.51 5.57
CA SER A 97 7.17 8.78 4.89
C SER A 97 7.65 9.83 5.88
N GLY A 98 6.97 10.01 7.01
CA GLY A 98 7.34 10.97 8.04
C GLY A 98 8.72 10.69 8.61
N LEU A 99 9.08 9.43 8.89
CA LEU A 99 10.43 9.09 9.36
C LEU A 99 11.52 9.53 8.37
N TRP A 100 11.28 9.40 7.07
CA TRP A 100 12.22 9.86 6.06
C TRP A 100 12.30 11.40 6.00
N GLU A 101 11.15 12.08 5.95
CA GLU A 101 11.11 13.55 5.86
C GLU A 101 11.69 14.26 7.09
N PHE A 102 11.75 13.59 8.25
CA PHE A 102 12.31 14.12 9.50
C PHE A 102 13.75 13.62 9.79
N ASP A 103 14.45 13.03 8.82
CA ASP A 103 15.81 12.48 8.97
C ASP A 103 15.93 11.44 10.12
N LEU A 104 14.86 10.64 10.27
CA LEU A 104 14.74 9.54 11.25
C LEU A 104 14.79 8.17 10.54
N ASP A 105 15.50 8.09 9.41
CA ASP A 105 15.61 6.90 8.56
C ASP A 105 16.24 5.71 9.29
N ALA A 106 17.04 5.95 10.35
CA ALA A 106 17.56 4.93 11.24
C ALA A 106 16.49 4.01 11.87
N TYR A 107 15.24 4.50 12.02
CA TYR A 107 14.12 3.74 12.57
C TYR A 107 13.28 3.02 11.50
N MET A 108 13.52 3.28 10.21
CA MET A 108 12.76 2.68 9.12
C MET A 108 12.99 1.17 8.98
N PRO A 109 14.22 0.61 9.06
CA PRO A 109 14.43 -0.83 8.90
C PRO A 109 13.61 -1.72 9.85
N PRO A 110 13.57 -1.49 11.18
CA PRO A 110 12.72 -2.29 12.06
C PRO A 110 11.23 -2.05 11.78
N LEU A 111 10.84 -0.82 11.44
CA LEU A 111 9.45 -0.49 11.15
C LEU A 111 8.97 -1.14 9.84
N LEU A 112 9.84 -1.27 8.83
CA LEU A 112 9.59 -1.97 7.58
C LEU A 112 9.15 -3.42 7.80
N LEU A 113 9.70 -4.07 8.84
CA LEU A 113 9.41 -5.45 9.21
C LEU A 113 8.19 -5.61 10.11
N LEU A 114 7.65 -4.51 10.67
CA LEU A 114 6.47 -4.53 11.54
C LEU A 114 5.27 -5.28 10.94
N PRO A 115 4.92 -5.13 9.64
CA PRO A 115 3.83 -5.90 9.04
C PRO A 115 4.03 -7.41 9.14
N LEU A 116 5.27 -7.93 9.08
CA LEU A 116 5.54 -9.36 9.23
C LEU A 116 5.19 -9.86 10.63
N LEU A 117 5.50 -9.08 11.67
CA LEU A 117 5.09 -9.38 13.04
C LEU A 117 3.57 -9.32 13.20
N LEU A 118 2.94 -8.28 12.66
CA LEU A 118 1.48 -8.15 12.70
C LEU A 118 0.78 -9.28 11.94
N ALA A 119 1.40 -9.86 10.91
CA ALA A 119 0.85 -10.97 10.13
C ALA A 119 0.65 -12.26 10.94
N PHE A 120 1.19 -12.39 12.15
CA PHE A 120 0.84 -13.50 13.04
C PHE A 120 -0.55 -13.36 13.66
N PHE A 121 -1.07 -12.14 13.75
CA PHE A 121 -2.32 -11.83 14.48
C PHE A 121 -3.40 -11.27 13.56
N LEU A 122 -3.02 -10.40 12.62
CA LEU A 122 -3.89 -9.63 11.77
C LEU A 122 -3.62 -9.91 10.28
N PRO A 123 -4.65 -9.93 9.42
CA PRO A 123 -4.47 -10.19 7.99
C PRO A 123 -3.96 -8.95 7.25
N VAL A 124 -2.77 -8.45 7.60
CA VAL A 124 -2.19 -7.21 7.04
C VAL A 124 -1.76 -7.34 5.57
N TYR A 125 -1.67 -8.56 5.05
CA TYR A 125 -1.45 -8.85 3.62
C TYR A 125 -2.62 -8.44 2.71
N ARG A 126 -3.74 -7.99 3.28
CA ARG A 126 -4.94 -7.64 2.54
C ARG A 126 -4.70 -6.43 1.62
N TRP A 127 -5.33 -6.47 0.45
CA TRP A 127 -5.19 -5.47 -0.60
C TRP A 127 -5.57 -4.05 -0.15
N GLU A 128 -6.56 -3.90 0.73
CA GLU A 128 -6.91 -2.61 1.32
C GLU A 128 -5.76 -1.99 2.12
N CYS A 129 -5.03 -2.78 2.91
CA CYS A 129 -3.87 -2.33 3.68
C CYS A 129 -2.72 -1.93 2.75
N PHE A 130 -2.47 -2.75 1.73
CA PHE A 130 -1.43 -2.48 0.73
C PHE A 130 -1.67 -1.18 -0.02
N LEU A 131 -2.91 -0.94 -0.48
CA LEU A 131 -3.28 0.30 -1.16
C LEU A 131 -3.09 1.52 -0.24
N GLY A 132 -3.53 1.44 1.02
CA GLY A 132 -3.35 2.51 2.00
C GLY A 132 -1.86 2.85 2.17
N MET A 133 -1.01 1.85 2.39
CA MET A 133 0.43 2.03 2.55
C MET A 133 1.07 2.69 1.33
N VAL A 134 0.77 2.20 0.12
CA VAL A 134 1.31 2.78 -1.11
C VAL A 134 0.91 4.24 -1.26
N LEU A 135 -0.35 4.59 -0.98
CA LEU A 135 -0.80 5.98 -1.05
C LEU A 135 -0.15 6.87 0.02
N GLY A 136 0.09 6.36 1.22
CA GLY A 136 0.80 7.10 2.27
C GLY A 136 2.27 7.34 1.96
N MET A 137 2.88 6.48 1.13
CA MET A 137 4.27 6.57 0.68
C MET A 137 4.47 7.31 -0.65
N ALA A 138 3.39 7.56 -1.40
CA ALA A 138 3.47 8.03 -2.78
C ALA A 138 4.17 9.39 -2.94
N TRP A 139 3.98 10.29 -1.98
CA TRP A 139 4.59 11.63 -2.00
C TRP A 139 6.11 11.57 -1.81
N THR A 140 6.57 10.79 -0.82
CA THR A 140 7.98 10.78 -0.40
C THR A 140 8.83 9.80 -1.21
N PHE A 141 8.28 8.64 -1.58
CA PHE A 141 9.04 7.56 -2.26
C PHE A 141 8.56 7.29 -3.69
N GLY A 142 7.62 8.08 -4.19
CA GLY A 142 7.02 7.88 -5.50
C GLY A 142 6.08 6.67 -5.57
N GLY A 143 5.69 6.29 -6.78
CA GLY A 143 4.70 5.22 -6.99
C GLY A 143 5.28 3.81 -6.99
N ILE A 144 6.35 3.55 -7.74
CA ILE A 144 6.80 2.17 -7.98
C ILE A 144 7.57 1.56 -6.82
N LEU A 145 8.40 2.34 -6.13
CA LEU A 145 9.22 1.81 -5.05
C LEU A 145 8.37 1.21 -3.91
N PRO A 146 7.35 1.90 -3.37
CA PRO A 146 6.49 1.31 -2.35
C PRO A 146 5.63 0.17 -2.90
N ILE A 147 5.29 0.16 -4.20
CA ILE A 147 4.58 -0.96 -4.82
C ILE A 147 5.48 -2.20 -4.86
N ALA A 148 6.72 -2.07 -5.34
CA ALA A 148 7.64 -3.19 -5.51
C ALA A 148 8.01 -3.82 -4.16
N ILE A 149 8.46 -3.01 -3.20
CA ILE A 149 8.81 -3.49 -1.85
C ILE A 149 7.56 -3.99 -1.12
N GLY A 150 6.45 -3.27 -1.24
CA GLY A 150 5.21 -3.65 -0.58
C GLY A 150 4.60 -4.95 -1.10
N LEU A 151 4.74 -5.28 -2.39
CA LEU A 151 4.31 -6.58 -2.93
C LEU A 151 5.10 -7.73 -2.31
N LEU A 152 6.42 -7.56 -2.12
CA LEU A 152 7.26 -8.54 -1.42
C LEU A 152 6.79 -8.72 0.04
N LEU A 153 6.56 -7.61 0.75
CA LEU A 153 6.04 -7.65 2.11
C LEU A 153 4.67 -8.32 2.21
N VAL A 154 3.75 -8.01 1.28
CA VAL A 154 2.41 -8.62 1.22
C VAL A 154 2.51 -10.13 1.02
N LEU A 155 3.39 -10.58 0.12
CA LEU A 155 3.63 -12.02 -0.11
C LEU A 155 4.12 -12.71 1.17
N CYS A 156 5.12 -12.14 1.85
CA CYS A 156 5.62 -12.68 3.11
C CYS A 156 4.54 -12.69 4.20
N CYS A 157 3.79 -11.59 4.35
CA CYS A 157 2.67 -11.50 5.29
C CYS A 157 1.59 -12.56 4.99
N TRP A 158 1.31 -12.82 3.71
CA TRP A 158 0.35 -13.86 3.31
C TRP A 158 0.85 -15.26 3.71
N ILE A 159 2.12 -15.57 3.48
CA ILE A 159 2.75 -16.84 3.88
C ILE A 159 2.65 -17.02 5.41
N ILE A 160 2.98 -15.99 6.19
CA ILE A 160 2.92 -16.04 7.66
C ILE A 160 1.47 -16.25 8.12
N TYR A 161 0.54 -15.43 7.66
CA TYR A 161 -0.85 -15.46 8.14
C TYR A 161 -1.62 -16.71 7.70
N LYS A 162 -1.41 -17.18 6.46
CA LYS A 162 -2.15 -18.33 5.91
C LYS A 162 -1.42 -19.65 6.10
N GLY A 163 -0.11 -19.66 5.94
CA GLY A 163 0.73 -20.86 6.09
C GLY A 163 0.98 -21.16 7.56
N ILE A 164 1.77 -20.31 8.24
CA ILE A 164 2.27 -20.57 9.60
C ILE A 164 1.12 -20.56 10.61
N ARG A 165 0.42 -19.43 10.74
CA ARG A 165 -0.70 -19.28 11.69
C ARG A 165 -1.83 -20.26 11.38
N GLY A 166 -2.16 -20.43 10.10
CA GLY A 166 -3.19 -21.38 9.65
C GLY A 166 -2.84 -22.84 9.99
N GLY A 167 -1.57 -23.22 9.84
CA GLY A 167 -1.06 -24.54 10.22
C GLY A 167 -1.10 -24.77 11.73
N ILE A 168 -0.61 -23.80 12.52
CA ILE A 168 -0.61 -23.87 13.99
C ILE A 168 -2.03 -24.07 14.54
N LEU A 169 -3.00 -23.27 14.08
CA LEU A 169 -4.39 -23.39 14.54
C LEU A 169 -5.03 -24.74 14.18
N ARG A 170 -4.67 -25.32 13.03
CA ARG A 170 -5.14 -26.66 12.65
C ARG A 170 -4.52 -27.77 13.50
N LEU A 171 -3.29 -27.60 13.96
CA LEU A 171 -2.63 -28.57 14.85
C LEU A 171 -3.19 -28.50 16.27
N ILE A 172 -3.52 -27.30 16.77
CA ILE A 172 -4.10 -27.13 18.11
C ILE A 172 -5.56 -27.63 18.18
N ASN A 173 -6.33 -27.47 17.11
CA ASN A 173 -7.75 -27.89 17.06
C ASN A 173 -7.94 -29.36 16.63
N ARG A 174 -6.87 -30.17 16.59
CA ARG A 174 -6.93 -31.62 16.38
C ARG A 174 -6.80 -32.34 17.71
#